data_AF-A0A653PAN8-F1
#
_entry.id   AF-A0A653PAN8-F1
#
_cell.length_a   1.000
_cell.length_b   1.000
_cell.length_c   1.000
_cell.angle_alpha   90.00
_cell.angle_beta   90.00
_cell.angle_gamma   90.00
#
_symmetry.space_group_name_H-M   'P 1'
#
loop_
_entity.id
_entity.type
_entity.pdbx_description
1 polymer ?
#
loop_
_entity_poly.entity_id
_entity_poly.type
_entity_poly.pdbx_seq_one_letter_code
_entity_poly.pdbx_strand_id
1 'polypeptide(L)'
;MRAIFTDIVNGAEQQVRDRIAQDPSVVGAVAAGTPKQYAGQSTLQVAVRSGEFAIAHFLLASGADPGFIDVDSPSGWAKPVLHDALLAAVQRSRWMRQTFTAQSERAFRTVNSASKSDDAYSVVVALLDAGADVRAVDSKGCTPLGRAARAAHDVLPRRPHGQPDARDGRPLNPELVEDLSRIFDLLRQRGADPALREPQLDMSLSTYYETELVGAFLAGRARPDPAP
;
A
#
# COMPACT_ATOMS: atom_id res chain seq x y z
N MET A 1 5.51 -0.44 25.21
CA MET A 1 5.96 0.24 23.99
C MET A 1 6.92 1.38 24.35
N ARG A 2 8.09 1.50 23.68
CA ARG A 2 8.98 2.68 23.86
C ARG A 2 8.22 3.94 23.42
N ALA A 3 8.48 5.08 24.07
CA ALA A 3 7.70 6.30 23.88
C ALA A 3 7.62 6.79 22.42
N ILE A 4 8.71 6.63 21.65
CA ILE A 4 8.74 6.99 20.22
C ILE A 4 7.61 6.32 19.41
N PHE A 5 7.32 5.05 19.64
CA PHE A 5 6.26 4.36 18.90
C PHE A 5 4.87 4.77 19.34
N THR A 6 4.69 5.12 20.62
CA THR A 6 3.42 5.68 21.10
C THR A 6 3.13 7.00 20.39
N ASP A 7 4.14 7.87 20.28
CA ASP A 7 4.00 9.17 19.62
C ASP A 7 3.75 9.02 18.13
N ILE A 8 4.43 8.07 17.47
CA ILE A 8 4.14 7.70 16.08
C ILE A 8 2.69 7.26 15.94
N VAL A 9 2.22 6.28 16.71
CA VAL A 9 0.85 5.75 16.57
C VAL A 9 -0.24 6.81 16.82
N ASN A 10 0.06 7.82 17.63
CA ASN A 10 -0.86 8.92 17.94
C ASN A 10 -0.75 10.10 16.96
N GLY A 11 0.10 10.01 15.93
CA GLY A 11 0.33 11.11 14.99
C GLY A 11 0.97 12.34 15.61
N ALA A 12 1.70 12.18 16.72
CA ALA A 12 2.27 13.28 17.48
C ALA A 12 3.62 13.73 16.90
N GLU A 13 3.57 14.32 15.71
CA GLU A 13 4.75 14.65 14.90
C GLU A 13 5.80 15.46 15.66
N GLN A 14 5.39 16.49 16.42
CA GLN A 14 6.34 17.33 17.16
C GLN A 14 7.10 16.53 18.23
N GLN A 15 6.43 15.61 18.92
CA GLN A 15 7.05 14.79 19.96
C GLN A 15 8.02 13.77 19.35
N VAL A 16 7.70 13.24 18.16
CA VAL A 16 8.61 12.42 17.37
C VAL A 16 9.87 13.21 16.99
N ARG A 17 9.71 14.45 16.51
CA ARG A 17 10.83 15.35 16.19
C ARG A 17 11.71 15.63 17.41
N ASP A 18 11.09 15.98 18.54
CA ASP A 18 11.81 16.29 19.78
C ASP A 18 12.60 15.08 20.29
N ARG A 19 12.04 13.88 20.20
CA ARG A 19 12.74 12.64 20.59
C ARG A 19 13.94 12.32 19.69
N ILE A 20 13.78 12.47 18.38
CA ILE A 20 14.88 12.23 17.43
C ILE A 20 15.99 13.28 17.60
N ALA A 21 15.65 14.53 17.92
CA ALA A 21 16.63 15.56 18.24
C ALA A 21 17.42 15.25 19.53
N GLN A 22 16.77 14.64 20.53
CA GLN A 22 17.42 14.23 21.79
C GLN A 22 18.26 12.96 21.63
N ASP A 23 17.77 11.99 20.86
CA ASP A 23 18.43 10.70 20.62
C ASP A 23 18.19 10.25 19.17
N PRO A 24 19.11 10.57 18.23
CA PRO A 24 18.97 10.16 16.83
C PRO A 24 18.91 8.65 16.62
N SER A 25 19.39 7.83 17.57
CA SER A 25 19.36 6.37 17.45
C SER A 25 17.94 5.81 17.44
N VAL A 26 16.95 6.57 17.95
CA VAL A 26 15.55 6.13 17.93
C VAL A 26 14.97 6.04 16.53
N VAL A 27 15.58 6.69 15.51
CA VAL A 27 15.17 6.56 14.11
C VAL A 27 15.23 5.10 13.67
N GLY A 28 16.29 4.37 14.01
CA GLY A 28 16.45 2.95 13.71
C GLY A 28 15.82 2.00 14.74
N ALA A 29 15.01 2.49 15.68
CA ALA A 29 14.44 1.65 16.72
C ALA A 29 13.46 0.61 16.15
N VAL A 30 13.51 -0.60 16.72
CA VAL A 30 12.57 -1.69 16.45
C VAL A 30 11.62 -1.85 17.63
N ALA A 31 10.32 -1.97 17.34
CA ALA A 31 9.28 -2.11 18.35
C ALA A 31 9.37 -3.48 19.03
N ALA A 32 9.51 -3.47 20.35
CA ALA A 32 9.45 -4.67 21.17
C ALA A 32 8.00 -5.17 21.32
N GLY A 33 7.83 -6.42 21.76
CA GLY A 33 6.61 -7.26 21.77
C GLY A 33 5.24 -6.70 22.21
N THR A 34 5.11 -5.42 22.61
CA THR A 34 3.84 -4.79 23.00
C THR A 34 3.66 -3.35 22.45
N PRO A 35 2.53 -3.05 21.76
CA PRO A 35 1.50 -3.98 21.26
C PRO A 35 2.01 -4.99 20.22
N LYS A 36 1.41 -6.18 20.20
CA LYS A 36 1.85 -7.29 19.34
C LYS A 36 1.78 -6.94 17.86
N GLN A 37 0.84 -6.10 17.41
CA GLN A 37 0.70 -5.79 15.99
C GLN A 37 1.84 -4.93 15.41
N TYR A 38 2.70 -4.36 16.26
CA TYR A 38 3.86 -3.56 15.88
C TYR A 38 5.18 -4.24 16.25
N ALA A 39 5.14 -5.35 16.98
CA ALA A 39 6.35 -6.06 17.38
C ALA A 39 7.16 -6.46 16.15
N GLY A 40 8.46 -6.19 16.19
CA GLY A 40 9.37 -6.50 15.10
C GLY A 40 9.54 -5.42 14.03
N GLN A 41 8.70 -4.38 14.07
CA GLN A 41 8.69 -3.33 13.06
C GLN A 41 9.60 -2.15 13.42
N SER A 42 10.21 -1.53 12.42
CA SER A 42 10.94 -0.27 12.59
C SER A 42 9.98 0.90 12.84
N THR A 43 10.49 2.03 13.33
CA THR A 43 9.71 3.28 13.45
C THR A 43 9.02 3.66 12.14
N LEU A 44 9.73 3.54 11.02
CA LEU A 44 9.23 3.85 9.69
C LEU A 44 8.07 2.93 9.30
N GLN A 45 8.19 1.62 9.53
CA GLN A 45 7.09 0.69 9.27
C GLN A 45 5.86 0.99 10.13
N VAL A 46 6.05 1.30 11.42
CA VAL A 46 4.93 1.67 12.30
C VAL A 46 4.25 2.95 11.80
N ALA A 47 5.01 3.97 11.39
CA ALA A 47 4.45 5.21 10.83
C ALA A 47 3.63 4.95 9.56
N VAL A 48 4.16 4.16 8.61
CA VAL A 48 3.46 3.79 7.37
C VAL A 48 2.17 3.02 7.66
N ARG A 49 2.21 2.04 8.58
CA ARG A 49 1.06 1.20 8.92
C ARG A 49 -0.02 1.94 9.68
N SER A 50 0.37 2.91 10.52
CA SER A 50 -0.57 3.82 11.20
C SER A 50 -1.15 4.87 10.25
N GLY A 51 -0.55 5.09 9.08
CA GLY A 51 -0.98 6.12 8.13
C GLY A 51 -0.44 7.50 8.44
N GLU A 52 0.59 7.58 9.27
CA GLU A 52 1.21 8.82 9.73
C GLU A 52 2.30 9.23 8.75
N PHE A 53 1.87 9.61 7.55
CA PHE A 53 2.75 9.79 6.40
C PHE A 53 3.70 10.99 6.54
N ALA A 54 3.28 12.06 7.22
CA ALA A 54 4.17 13.17 7.55
C ALA A 54 5.34 12.71 8.45
N ILE A 55 5.05 11.84 9.43
CA ILE A 55 6.06 11.23 10.29
C ILE A 55 6.95 10.27 9.48
N ALA A 56 6.37 9.48 8.57
CA ALA A 56 7.14 8.59 7.69
C ALA A 56 8.15 9.37 6.82
N HIS A 57 7.73 10.49 6.21
CA HIS A 57 8.62 11.39 5.47
C HIS A 57 9.73 11.95 6.35
N PHE A 58 9.40 12.40 7.57
CA PHE A 58 10.40 12.90 8.50
C PHE A 58 11.41 11.82 8.92
N LEU A 59 10.96 10.59 9.16
CA LEU A 59 11.83 9.46 9.49
C LEU A 59 12.78 9.12 8.33
N LEU A 60 12.29 9.11 7.09
CA LEU A 60 13.14 8.93 5.90
C LEU A 60 14.19 10.04 5.78
N ALA A 61 13.79 11.30 5.93
CA ALA A 61 14.71 12.44 5.93
C ALA A 61 15.74 12.39 7.08
N SER A 62 15.40 11.69 8.17
CA SER A 62 16.27 11.47 9.33
C SER A 62 17.15 10.21 9.22
N GLY A 63 17.12 9.51 8.07
CA GLY A 63 17.97 8.34 7.82
C GLY A 63 17.39 7.00 8.25
N ALA A 64 16.06 6.88 8.38
CA ALA A 64 15.43 5.58 8.56
C ALA A 64 15.69 4.68 7.34
N ASP A 65 15.99 3.40 7.60
CA ASP A 65 16.25 2.41 6.55
C ASP A 65 14.95 2.08 5.76
N PRO A 66 14.86 2.46 4.47
CA PRO A 66 13.68 2.19 3.64
C PRO A 66 13.57 0.71 3.23
N GLY A 67 14.67 -0.04 3.35
CA GLY A 67 14.76 -1.48 3.05
C GLY A 67 14.50 -2.39 4.25
N PHE A 68 14.20 -1.82 5.42
CA PHE A 68 13.99 -2.61 6.64
C PHE A 68 12.87 -3.64 6.45
N ILE A 69 13.15 -4.86 6.91
CA ILE A 69 12.22 -5.99 6.94
C ILE A 69 11.91 -6.28 8.41
N ASP A 70 10.63 -6.42 8.77
CA ASP A 70 10.27 -6.73 10.15
C ASP A 70 10.82 -8.07 10.61
N VAL A 71 11.27 -8.11 11.87
CA VAL A 71 11.93 -9.25 12.51
C VAL A 71 11.05 -9.80 13.62
N ASP A 72 10.99 -11.12 13.80
CA ASP A 72 10.20 -11.73 14.89
C ASP A 72 8.73 -11.26 14.95
N SER A 73 8.15 -10.90 13.80
CA SER A 73 6.76 -10.49 13.66
C SER A 73 5.84 -11.59 14.22
N PRO A 74 4.93 -11.30 15.17
CA PRO A 74 4.06 -12.32 15.76
C PRO A 74 3.17 -13.06 14.75
N SER A 75 2.98 -12.48 13.56
CA SER A 75 2.26 -13.11 12.45
C SER A 75 3.08 -14.16 11.70
N GLY A 76 4.39 -14.24 11.93
CA GLY A 76 5.33 -15.04 11.14
C GLY A 76 5.51 -14.55 9.69
N TRP A 77 4.99 -13.37 9.36
CA TRP A 77 5.11 -12.75 8.05
C TRP A 77 6.05 -11.55 8.16
N ALA A 78 7.24 -11.69 7.57
CA ALA A 78 8.26 -10.65 7.47
C ALA A 78 8.18 -10.02 6.08
N LYS A 79 8.20 -8.69 5.98
CA LYS A 79 8.02 -7.91 4.77
C LYS A 79 8.79 -6.59 4.81
N PRO A 80 9.30 -6.12 3.67
CA PRO A 80 9.85 -4.78 3.52
C PRO A 80 8.83 -3.68 3.82
N VAL A 81 9.31 -2.50 4.22
CA VAL A 81 8.49 -1.29 4.43
C VAL A 81 7.62 -0.96 3.22
N LEU A 82 8.17 -1.14 2.01
CA LEU A 82 7.49 -0.85 0.74
C LEU A 82 6.19 -1.63 0.57
N HIS A 83 6.09 -2.86 1.10
CA HIS A 83 4.88 -3.69 1.01
C HIS A 83 3.72 -3.08 1.81
N ASP A 84 3.99 -2.52 3.00
CA ASP A 84 2.98 -1.81 3.79
C ASP A 84 2.58 -0.49 3.13
N ALA A 85 3.53 0.24 2.54
CA ALA A 85 3.25 1.49 1.86
C ALA A 85 2.36 1.29 0.62
N LEU A 86 2.62 0.25 -0.18
CA LEU A 86 1.79 -0.10 -1.34
C LEU A 86 0.39 -0.54 -0.92
N LEU A 87 0.27 -1.35 0.13
CA LEU A 87 -1.04 -1.70 0.69
C LEU A 87 -1.79 -0.44 1.14
N ALA A 88 -1.12 0.47 1.85
CA ALA A 88 -1.72 1.72 2.31
C ALA A 88 -2.16 2.63 1.16
N ALA A 89 -1.35 2.77 0.10
CA ALA A 89 -1.66 3.58 -1.08
C ALA A 89 -2.84 3.02 -1.88
N VAL A 90 -2.89 1.71 -2.10
CA VAL A 90 -4.02 1.07 -2.79
C VAL A 90 -5.31 1.19 -1.99
N GLN A 91 -5.27 0.94 -0.67
CA GLN A 91 -6.47 1.01 0.18
C GLN A 91 -6.99 2.44 0.37
N ARG A 92 -6.11 3.45 0.25
CA ARG A 92 -6.45 4.88 0.29
C ARG A 92 -6.79 5.49 -1.08
N SER A 93 -6.71 4.69 -2.14
CA SER A 93 -7.18 5.10 -3.46
C SER A 93 -8.68 5.42 -3.45
N ARG A 94 -9.13 6.17 -4.44
CA ARG A 94 -10.51 6.68 -4.55
C ARG A 94 -11.48 5.65 -5.17
N TRP A 95 -11.62 4.49 -4.56
CA TRP A 95 -12.50 3.41 -5.03
C TRP A 95 -13.96 3.57 -4.58
N MET A 96 -14.90 2.91 -5.25
CA MET A 96 -16.34 3.04 -4.96
C MET A 96 -16.82 2.00 -3.94
N ARG A 97 -17.50 2.42 -2.87
CA ARG A 97 -18.15 1.51 -1.91
C ARG A 97 -19.66 1.61 -2.03
N GLN A 98 -20.33 0.45 -1.90
CA GLN A 98 -21.78 0.39 -1.82
C GLN A 98 -22.29 1.14 -0.59
N THR A 99 -23.30 1.96 -0.79
CA THR A 99 -24.02 2.74 0.22
C THR A 99 -25.51 2.70 -0.09
N PHE A 100 -26.31 3.37 0.73
CA PHE A 100 -27.74 3.56 0.51
C PHE A 100 -28.09 5.05 0.45
N THR A 101 -29.08 5.40 -0.38
CA THR A 101 -29.68 6.75 -0.41
C THR A 101 -30.60 6.97 0.81
N ALA A 102 -31.11 8.19 1.00
CA ALA A 102 -32.12 8.48 2.03
C ALA A 102 -33.42 7.66 1.82
N GLN A 103 -33.68 7.27 0.58
CA GLN A 103 -34.81 6.43 0.17
C GLN A 103 -34.50 4.92 0.27
N SER A 104 -33.38 4.53 0.90
CA SER A 104 -32.92 3.13 1.03
C SER A 104 -32.61 2.41 -0.30
N GLU A 105 -32.30 3.16 -1.36
CA GLU A 105 -31.89 2.60 -2.64
C GLU A 105 -30.39 2.34 -2.67
N ARG A 106 -29.95 1.28 -3.36
CA ARG A 106 -28.52 0.99 -3.50
C ARG A 106 -27.84 2.09 -4.33
N ALA A 107 -26.75 2.63 -3.81
CA ALA A 107 -25.90 3.59 -4.50
C ALA A 107 -24.42 3.25 -4.30
N PHE A 108 -23.55 3.90 -5.07
CA PHE A 108 -22.11 3.84 -4.87
C PHE A 108 -21.58 5.23 -4.57
N ARG A 109 -20.61 5.31 -3.67
CA ARG A 109 -19.89 6.55 -3.37
C ARG A 109 -18.38 6.30 -3.36
N THR A 110 -17.62 7.30 -3.79
CA THR A 110 -16.17 7.27 -3.68
C THR A 110 -15.77 7.23 -2.21
N VAL A 111 -14.87 6.31 -1.91
CA VAL A 111 -14.18 6.19 -0.62
C VAL A 111 -12.88 6.98 -0.73
N ASN A 112 -12.52 7.68 0.35
CA ASN A 112 -11.34 8.55 0.43
C ASN A 112 -11.41 9.83 -0.43
N SER A 113 -10.56 10.78 -0.09
CA SER A 113 -10.34 12.03 -0.82
C SER A 113 -9.06 11.94 -1.65
N ALA A 114 -8.89 12.88 -2.59
CA ALA A 114 -7.63 13.01 -3.34
C ALA A 114 -6.44 13.15 -2.39
N SER A 115 -6.51 14.06 -1.40
CA SER A 115 -5.45 14.23 -0.40
C SER A 115 -5.06 12.93 0.32
N LYS A 116 -6.02 12.09 0.75
CA LYS A 116 -5.68 10.81 1.39
C LYS A 116 -4.95 9.84 0.44
N SER A 117 -5.33 9.84 -0.83
CA SER A 117 -4.67 9.04 -1.86
C SER A 117 -3.27 9.59 -2.14
N ASP A 118 -3.13 10.90 -2.24
CA ASP A 118 -1.88 11.61 -2.52
C ASP A 118 -0.86 11.45 -1.38
N ASP A 119 -1.30 11.60 -0.13
CA ASP A 119 -0.44 11.43 1.04
C ASP A 119 0.15 10.01 1.07
N ALA A 120 -0.68 8.99 0.82
CA ALA A 120 -0.23 7.60 0.80
C ALA A 120 0.68 7.29 -0.39
N TYR A 121 0.34 7.80 -1.58
CA TYR A 121 1.18 7.67 -2.78
C TYR A 121 2.55 8.33 -2.58
N SER A 122 2.59 9.50 -1.94
CA SER A 122 3.83 10.25 -1.71
C SER A 122 4.86 9.45 -0.90
N VAL A 123 4.41 8.60 0.03
CA VAL A 123 5.31 7.75 0.82
C VAL A 123 5.87 6.59 0.01
N VAL A 124 5.10 6.03 -0.94
CA VAL A 124 5.63 5.04 -1.89
C VAL A 124 6.75 5.66 -2.74
N VAL A 125 6.53 6.88 -3.23
CA VAL A 125 7.56 7.64 -3.97
C VAL A 125 8.80 7.85 -3.10
N ALA A 126 8.64 8.36 -1.89
CA ALA A 126 9.76 8.64 -1.00
C ALA A 126 10.56 7.40 -0.61
N LEU A 127 9.91 6.25 -0.39
CA LEU A 127 10.60 4.98 -0.12
C LEU A 127 11.44 4.54 -1.32
N LEU A 128 10.90 4.63 -2.53
CA LEU A 128 11.61 4.27 -3.76
C LEU A 128 12.74 5.24 -4.08
N ASP A 129 12.57 6.53 -3.78
CA ASP A 129 13.63 7.55 -3.89
C ASP A 129 14.74 7.36 -2.85
N ALA A 130 14.39 6.89 -1.65
CA ALA A 130 15.36 6.54 -0.61
C ALA A 130 16.08 5.21 -0.88
N GLY A 131 15.72 4.47 -1.93
CA GLY A 131 16.39 3.24 -2.34
C GLY A 131 15.75 1.94 -1.84
N ALA A 132 14.47 1.96 -1.44
CA ALA A 132 13.72 0.72 -1.24
C ALA A 132 13.75 -0.14 -2.51
N ASP A 133 14.14 -1.41 -2.37
CA ASP A 133 14.22 -2.33 -3.51
C ASP A 133 12.81 -2.71 -4.02
N VAL A 134 12.51 -2.28 -5.25
CA VAL A 134 11.24 -2.56 -5.93
C VAL A 134 11.03 -4.06 -6.24
N ARG A 135 12.07 -4.89 -6.09
CA ARG A 135 12.03 -6.34 -6.30
C ARG A 135 12.15 -7.14 -5.01
N ALA A 136 12.29 -6.49 -3.85
CA ALA A 136 12.41 -7.19 -2.58
C ALA A 136 11.18 -8.08 -2.34
N VAL A 137 11.42 -9.33 -1.96
CA VAL A 137 10.34 -10.27 -1.64
C VAL A 137 10.09 -10.31 -0.15
N ASP A 138 8.84 -10.47 0.25
CA ASP A 138 8.53 -10.79 1.63
C ASP A 138 8.75 -12.28 1.93
N SER A 139 8.55 -12.71 3.18
CA SER A 139 8.76 -14.09 3.62
C SER A 139 7.79 -15.10 3.01
N LYS A 140 6.79 -14.64 2.24
CA LYS A 140 5.90 -15.49 1.45
C LYS A 140 6.30 -15.52 -0.03
N GLY A 141 7.38 -14.85 -0.41
CA GLY A 141 7.86 -14.76 -1.79
C GLY A 141 7.20 -13.64 -2.60
N CYS A 142 6.28 -12.86 -2.03
CA CYS A 142 5.58 -11.83 -2.79
C CYS A 142 6.47 -10.61 -3.05
N THR A 143 6.57 -10.20 -4.31
CA THR A 143 7.15 -8.93 -4.72
C THR A 143 6.28 -7.74 -4.28
N PRO A 144 6.80 -6.50 -4.27
CA PRO A 144 6.00 -5.31 -3.99
C PRO A 144 4.89 -5.15 -5.04
N LEU A 145 5.19 -5.41 -6.32
CA LEU A 145 4.21 -5.40 -7.41
C LEU A 145 3.10 -6.45 -7.18
N GLY A 146 3.46 -7.66 -6.75
CA GLY A 146 2.50 -8.72 -6.41
C GLY A 146 1.59 -8.34 -5.24
N ARG A 147 2.12 -7.64 -4.22
CA ARG A 147 1.29 -7.11 -3.12
C ARG A 147 0.38 -5.99 -3.57
N ALA A 148 0.86 -5.06 -4.39
CA ALA A 148 0.02 -4.01 -4.97
C ALA A 148 -1.11 -4.60 -5.84
N ALA A 149 -0.80 -5.61 -6.67
CA ALA A 149 -1.77 -6.33 -7.49
C ALA A 149 -2.85 -7.02 -6.64
N ARG A 150 -2.44 -7.74 -5.59
CA ARG A 150 -3.38 -8.38 -4.67
C ARG A 150 -4.24 -7.38 -3.91
N ALA A 151 -3.65 -6.28 -3.42
CA ALA A 151 -4.42 -5.22 -2.75
C ALA A 151 -5.40 -4.53 -3.72
N ALA A 152 -5.00 -4.35 -4.98
CA ALA A 152 -5.83 -3.72 -6.00
C ALA A 152 -7.08 -4.57 -6.28
N HIS A 153 -6.92 -5.89 -6.27
CA HIS A 153 -8.03 -6.83 -6.40
C HIS A 153 -9.13 -6.60 -5.34
N ASP A 154 -8.79 -6.19 -4.12
CA ASP A 154 -9.76 -5.96 -3.03
C ASP A 154 -10.59 -4.68 -3.22
N VAL A 155 -10.01 -3.65 -3.85
CA VAL A 155 -10.67 -2.35 -4.06
C VAL A 155 -11.39 -2.25 -5.41
N LEU A 156 -10.97 -3.06 -6.39
CA LEU A 156 -11.55 -3.11 -7.72
C LEU A 156 -12.95 -3.76 -7.72
N PRO A 157 -13.82 -3.40 -8.68
CA PRO A 157 -15.05 -4.13 -8.93
C PRO A 157 -14.81 -5.61 -9.21
N ARG A 158 -15.65 -6.48 -8.65
CA ARG A 158 -15.55 -7.92 -8.93
C ARG A 158 -16.10 -8.21 -10.32
N ARG A 159 -15.23 -8.64 -11.25
CA ARG A 159 -15.59 -8.97 -12.65
C ARG A 159 -14.96 -10.31 -13.08
N PRO A 160 -15.47 -11.44 -12.58
CA PRO A 160 -14.97 -12.74 -13.00
C PRO A 160 -15.17 -12.95 -14.50
N HIS A 161 -14.11 -13.41 -15.17
CA HIS A 161 -14.13 -13.70 -16.59
C HIS A 161 -15.18 -14.78 -16.92
N GLY A 162 -15.91 -14.60 -18.01
CA GLY A 162 -16.95 -15.54 -18.44
C GLY A 162 -18.18 -15.66 -17.51
N GLN A 163 -18.28 -14.83 -16.45
CA GLN A 163 -19.39 -14.87 -15.49
C GLN A 163 -20.01 -13.47 -15.31
N PRO A 164 -20.72 -12.93 -16.32
CA PRO A 164 -21.32 -11.60 -16.25
C PRO A 164 -22.29 -11.43 -15.07
N ASP A 165 -23.01 -12.48 -14.71
CA ASP A 165 -24.00 -12.47 -13.61
C ASP A 165 -23.36 -12.40 -12.22
N ALA A 166 -22.06 -12.73 -12.10
CA ALA A 166 -21.33 -12.71 -10.84
C ALA A 166 -20.63 -11.35 -10.57
N ARG A 167 -20.91 -10.34 -11.40
CA ARG A 167 -20.41 -8.96 -11.20
C ARG A 167 -21.09 -8.31 -9.99
N ASP A 168 -20.32 -7.57 -9.20
CA ASP A 168 -20.85 -6.87 -8.02
C ASP A 168 -21.54 -5.54 -8.34
N GLY A 169 -21.61 -5.15 -9.62
CA GLY A 169 -22.22 -3.92 -10.10
C GLY A 169 -21.46 -2.64 -9.74
N ARG A 170 -20.30 -2.75 -9.08
CA ARG A 170 -19.49 -1.60 -8.69
C ARG A 170 -18.87 -0.97 -9.95
N PRO A 171 -19.04 0.35 -10.16
CA PRO A 171 -18.40 1.02 -11.28
C PRO A 171 -16.89 1.14 -11.02
N LEU A 172 -16.10 1.01 -12.09
CA LEU A 172 -14.70 1.39 -12.11
C LEU A 172 -14.63 2.89 -12.46
N ASN A 173 -14.56 3.72 -11.43
CA ASN A 173 -14.55 5.18 -11.57
C ASN A 173 -13.18 5.72 -12.05
N PRO A 174 -13.15 6.90 -12.72
CA PRO A 174 -11.91 7.48 -13.24
C PRO A 174 -10.86 7.77 -12.17
N GLU A 175 -11.26 8.15 -10.96
CA GLU A 175 -10.32 8.47 -9.87
C GLU A 175 -9.57 7.23 -9.38
N LEU A 176 -10.22 6.05 -9.33
CA LEU A 176 -9.53 4.81 -9.00
C LEU A 176 -8.57 4.39 -10.11
N VAL A 177 -8.96 4.59 -11.38
CA VAL A 177 -8.08 4.32 -12.51
C VAL A 177 -6.85 5.21 -12.45
N GLU A 178 -7.00 6.49 -12.18
CA GLU A 178 -5.89 7.43 -11.97
C GLU A 178 -4.98 6.96 -10.83
N ASP A 179 -5.54 6.70 -9.65
CA ASP A 179 -4.80 6.36 -8.43
C ASP A 179 -4.02 5.05 -8.56
N LEU A 180 -4.63 4.00 -9.11
CA LEU A 180 -3.94 2.73 -9.32
C LEU A 180 -2.93 2.84 -10.46
N SER A 181 -3.28 3.50 -11.58
CA SER A 181 -2.34 3.64 -12.70
C SER A 181 -1.06 4.32 -12.25
N ARG A 182 -1.12 5.42 -11.50
CA ARG A 182 0.11 6.06 -11.00
C ARG A 182 0.96 5.15 -10.10
N ILE A 183 0.34 4.30 -9.27
CA ILE A 183 1.06 3.32 -8.43
C ILE A 183 1.76 2.27 -9.29
N PHE A 184 1.04 1.64 -10.21
CA PHE A 184 1.61 0.60 -11.08
C PHE A 184 2.65 1.17 -12.05
N ASP A 185 2.41 2.37 -12.58
CA ASP A 185 3.33 3.09 -13.46
C ASP A 185 4.62 3.44 -12.73
N LEU A 186 4.54 3.94 -11.49
CA LEU A 186 5.71 4.21 -10.65
C LEU A 186 6.54 2.95 -10.44
N LEU A 187 5.92 1.83 -10.07
CA LEU A 187 6.63 0.56 -9.88
C LEU A 187 7.33 0.11 -11.17
N ARG A 188 6.67 0.20 -12.32
CA ARG A 188 7.27 -0.12 -13.63
C ARG A 188 8.43 0.81 -13.96
N GLN A 189 8.29 2.11 -13.73
CA GLN A 189 9.35 3.10 -13.93
C GLN A 189 10.57 2.82 -13.04
N ARG A 190 10.37 2.24 -11.85
CA ARG A 190 11.46 1.79 -10.96
C ARG A 190 12.00 0.40 -11.27
N GLY A 191 11.47 -0.29 -12.28
CA GLY A 191 11.99 -1.57 -12.77
C GLY A 191 11.20 -2.81 -12.33
N ALA A 192 10.03 -2.66 -11.72
CA ALA A 192 9.12 -3.80 -11.54
C ALA A 192 8.59 -4.25 -12.90
N ASP A 193 8.54 -5.56 -13.14
CA ASP A 193 8.08 -6.13 -14.41
C ASP A 193 7.06 -7.24 -14.14
N PRO A 194 5.78 -7.06 -14.56
CA PRO A 194 4.73 -8.05 -14.32
C PRO A 194 4.87 -9.33 -15.15
N ALA A 195 5.74 -9.35 -16.17
CA ALA A 195 6.03 -10.52 -16.99
C ALA A 195 7.07 -11.44 -16.35
N LEU A 196 7.80 -10.97 -15.32
CA LEU A 196 8.70 -11.83 -14.56
C LEU A 196 7.93 -12.79 -13.67
N ARG A 197 8.56 -13.95 -13.39
CA ARG A 197 8.01 -14.99 -12.53
C ARG A 197 7.82 -14.45 -11.11
N GLU A 198 6.56 -14.46 -10.66
CA GLU A 198 6.19 -14.15 -9.29
C GLU A 198 6.44 -15.39 -8.41
N PRO A 199 7.35 -15.34 -7.41
CA PRO A 199 7.84 -16.54 -6.73
C PRO A 199 6.77 -17.44 -6.12
N GLN A 200 5.75 -16.87 -5.48
CA GLN A 200 4.68 -17.62 -4.82
C GLN A 200 3.62 -18.19 -5.78
N LEU A 201 3.52 -17.67 -6.99
CA LEU A 201 2.54 -18.13 -7.99
C LEU A 201 3.15 -19.12 -8.99
N ASP A 202 4.48 -19.20 -9.05
CA ASP A 202 5.22 -19.95 -10.06
C ASP A 202 4.85 -19.57 -11.51
N MET A 203 4.36 -18.34 -11.70
CA MET A 203 4.02 -17.75 -12.99
C MET A 203 4.09 -16.23 -12.92
N SER A 204 3.98 -15.55 -14.06
CA SER A 204 3.98 -14.09 -14.08
C SER A 204 2.67 -13.50 -13.54
N LEU A 205 2.72 -12.30 -12.99
CA LEU A 205 1.51 -11.56 -12.61
C LEU A 205 0.64 -11.26 -13.83
N SER A 206 1.27 -10.97 -14.98
CA SER A 206 0.57 -10.76 -16.26
C SER A 206 -0.27 -11.97 -16.67
N THR A 207 0.25 -13.18 -16.48
CA THR A 207 -0.46 -14.44 -16.76
C THR A 207 -1.55 -14.69 -15.73
N TYR A 208 -1.23 -14.56 -14.44
CA TYR A 208 -2.18 -14.85 -13.37
C TYR A 208 -3.42 -13.95 -13.41
N TYR A 209 -3.24 -12.65 -13.69
CA TYR A 209 -4.31 -11.66 -13.72
C TYR A 209 -4.82 -11.34 -15.14
N GLU A 210 -4.46 -12.13 -16.16
CA GLU A 210 -4.68 -11.81 -17.58
C GLU A 210 -6.13 -11.40 -17.90
N THR A 211 -7.09 -12.12 -17.31
CA THR A 211 -8.51 -11.94 -17.57
C THR A 211 -9.23 -11.05 -16.55
N GLU A 212 -8.49 -10.43 -15.63
CA GLU A 212 -9.03 -9.61 -14.54
C GLU A 212 -8.69 -8.12 -14.72
N LEU A 213 -9.40 -7.25 -13.98
CA LEU A 213 -9.12 -5.82 -14.00
C LEU A 213 -7.68 -5.51 -13.57
N VAL A 214 -7.13 -6.24 -12.60
CA VAL A 214 -5.74 -6.11 -12.17
C VAL A 214 -4.78 -6.27 -13.35
N GLY A 215 -5.03 -7.23 -14.25
CA GLY A 215 -4.23 -7.42 -15.46
C GLY A 215 -4.25 -6.22 -16.41
N ALA A 216 -5.36 -5.47 -16.46
CA ALA A 216 -5.43 -4.23 -17.23
C ALA A 216 -4.54 -3.12 -16.64
N PHE A 217 -4.43 -3.03 -15.30
CA PHE A 217 -3.50 -2.10 -14.64
C PHE A 217 -2.04 -2.51 -14.82
N LEU A 218 -1.73 -3.81 -14.65
CA LEU A 218 -0.38 -4.34 -14.88
C LEU A 218 0.11 -4.06 -16.31
N ALA A 219 -0.79 -4.11 -17.29
CA ALA A 219 -0.50 -3.84 -18.70
C ALA A 219 -0.62 -2.34 -19.10
N GLY A 220 -0.91 -1.42 -18.16
CA GLY A 220 -1.05 0.01 -18.45
C GLY A 220 -2.22 0.37 -19.38
N ARG A 221 -3.24 -0.49 -19.46
CA ARG A 221 -4.38 -0.39 -20.38
C ARG A 221 -5.73 -0.23 -19.68
N ALA A 222 -5.75 -0.09 -18.36
CA ALA A 222 -6.97 0.13 -17.60
C ALA A 222 -7.69 1.40 -18.06
N ARG A 223 -9.03 1.33 -18.14
CA ARG A 223 -9.90 2.44 -18.50
C ARG A 223 -11.10 2.44 -17.56
N PRO A 224 -11.61 3.62 -17.17
CA PRO A 224 -12.81 3.68 -16.37
C PRO A 224 -14.00 3.18 -17.18
N ASP A 225 -15.06 2.78 -16.48
CA ASP A 225 -16.34 2.58 -17.14
C ASP A 225 -16.83 3.90 -17.74
N PRO A 226 -17.60 3.86 -18.83
CA PRO A 226 -18.29 5.05 -19.32
C PRO A 226 -19.18 5.62 -18.21
N ALA A 227 -19.26 6.95 -18.15
CA ALA A 227 -20.22 7.61 -17.26
C ALA A 227 -21.65 7.13 -17.62
N PRO A 228 -22.51 6.90 -16.62
CA PRO A 228 -23.90 6.51 -16.83
C PRO A 228 -24.69 7.59 -17.59
#